data_AF-F6I1A8-F1
#
_entry.id   AF-F6I1A8-F1
#
_cell.length_a   1.000
_cell.length_b   1.000
_cell.length_c   1.000
_cell.angle_alpha   90.00
_cell.angle_beta   90.00
_cell.angle_gamma   90.00
#
_symmetry.space_group_name_H-M   'P 1'
#
loop_
_entity.id
_entity.type
_entity.pdbx_description
1 polymer ?
#
loop_
_entity_poly.entity_id
_entity_poly.type
_entity_poly.pdbx_seq_one_letter_code
_entity_poly.pdbx_strand_id
1 'polypeptide(L)'
;MEGITHRRIRTYGIWIHVAELGKLPLVLLIHGFPKLWSSWNYQMTHLAKHGYRVVAPDMRGYRDFDSPPDLASYTTLHLVGDLIGLLDQLGEEKVVHLLYWKNLFYHLLRSSSTR
;
A
#
# COMPACT_ATOMS: atom_id res chain seq x y z
N MET A 1 -18.92 -0.84 -5.54
CA MET A 1 -18.89 -1.56 -4.24
C MET A 1 -19.34 -0.57 -3.19
N GLU A 2 -20.46 -0.83 -2.54
CA GLU A 2 -21.01 0.11 -1.56
C GLU A 2 -20.12 0.16 -0.31
N GLY A 3 -19.93 1.36 0.23
CA GLY A 3 -19.28 1.58 1.53
C GLY A 3 -17.75 1.71 1.52
N ILE A 4 -17.05 1.35 0.43
CA ILE A 4 -15.61 1.64 0.34
C ILE A 4 -15.43 3.14 0.12
N THR A 5 -14.76 3.79 1.07
CA THR A 5 -14.43 5.21 0.98
C THR A 5 -13.04 5.37 0.38
N HIS A 6 -12.85 6.45 -0.38
CA HIS A 6 -11.56 6.78 -0.98
C HIS A 6 -11.12 8.16 -0.53
N ARG A 7 -9.85 8.27 -0.12
CA ARG A 7 -9.25 9.57 0.20
C ARG A 7 -7.77 9.58 -0.12
N ARG A 8 -7.20 10.78 -0.18
CA ARG A 8 -5.77 11.00 -0.31
C ARG A 8 -5.21 11.37 1.05
N ILE A 9 -4.10 10.76 1.42
CA ILE A 9 -3.38 11.04 2.66
C ILE A 9 -1.98 11.49 2.28
N ARG A 10 -1.55 12.62 2.85
CA ARG A 10 -0.19 13.13 2.66
C ARG A 10 0.72 12.46 3.68
N THR A 11 1.74 11.78 3.19
CA THR A 11 2.77 11.14 4.04
C THR A 11 4.06 11.98 3.98
N TYR A 12 5.24 11.36 4.12
CA TYR A 12 6.54 12.02 4.09
C TYR A 12 6.98 12.44 2.68
N GLY A 13 6.18 13.29 2.04
CA GLY A 13 6.52 13.95 0.78
C GLY A 13 5.70 13.52 -0.43
N ILE A 14 4.82 12.51 -0.28
CA ILE A 14 3.90 12.08 -1.35
C ILE A 14 2.45 12.02 -0.86
N TRP A 15 1.53 12.11 -1.81
CA TRP A 15 0.13 11.82 -1.62
C TRP A 15 -0.17 10.38 -2.00
N ILE A 16 -0.72 9.62 -1.06
CA ILE A 16 -1.12 8.23 -1.23
C ILE A 16 -2.63 8.16 -1.36
N HIS A 17 -3.13 7.50 -2.40
CA HIS A 17 -4.53 7.09 -2.46
C HIS A 17 -4.76 5.94 -1.50
N VAL A 18 -5.86 6.01 -0.77
CA VAL A 18 -6.29 5.00 0.18
C VAL A 18 -7.74 4.63 -0.07
N ALA A 19 -8.00 3.33 -0.15
CA ALA A 19 -9.33 2.75 -0.02
C ALA A 19 -9.53 2.24 1.41
N GLU A 20 -10.65 2.60 2.04
CA GLU A 20 -10.91 2.32 3.44
C GLU A 20 -12.35 1.83 3.66
N LEU A 21 -12.49 0.81 4.53
CA LEU A 21 -13.77 0.21 4.91
C LEU A 21 -13.71 -0.34 6.34
N GLY A 22 -14.76 -0.16 7.14
CA GLY A 22 -14.84 -0.71 8.50
C GLY A 22 -14.48 0.29 9.60
N LYS A 23 -14.15 -0.20 10.81
CA LYS A 23 -14.01 0.66 12.02
C LYS A 23 -12.73 0.47 12.81
N LEU A 24 -12.54 -0.61 13.56
CA LEU A 24 -11.29 -0.98 14.27
C LEU A 24 -11.40 -2.47 14.68
N PRO A 25 -10.29 -3.23 14.77
CA PRO A 25 -8.88 -2.80 14.65
C PRO A 25 -8.41 -2.69 13.19
N LEU A 26 -7.30 -1.97 12.97
CA LEU A 26 -6.72 -1.76 11.64
C LEU A 26 -6.05 -3.03 11.06
N VAL A 27 -6.36 -3.30 9.80
CA VAL A 27 -5.69 -4.21 8.89
C VAL A 27 -5.22 -3.43 7.67
N LEU A 28 -3.91 -3.42 7.43
CA LEU A 28 -3.32 -2.77 6.27
C LEU A 28 -3.01 -3.81 5.19
N LEU A 29 -3.62 -3.65 4.00
CA LEU A 29 -3.46 -4.53 2.86
C LEU A 29 -2.52 -3.89 1.83
N ILE A 30 -1.32 -4.46 1.68
CA ILE A 30 -0.29 -3.90 0.78
C ILE A 30 -0.22 -4.77 -0.47
N HIS A 31 -0.49 -4.17 -1.62
CA HIS A 31 -0.39 -4.86 -2.90
C HIS A 31 1.05 -4.90 -3.42
N GLY A 32 1.34 -5.86 -4.32
CA GLY A 32 2.59 -5.96 -5.06
C GLY A 32 2.42 -5.55 -6.53
N PHE A 33 3.37 -5.96 -7.37
CA PHE A 33 3.30 -5.75 -8.83
C PHE A 33 2.60 -6.92 -9.55
N PRO A 34 1.82 -6.68 -10.62
CA PRO A 34 1.23 -5.42 -11.08
C PRO A 34 -0.21 -5.30 -10.56
N LYS A 35 -0.39 -4.85 -9.32
CA LYS A 35 -1.70 -4.78 -8.66
C LYS A 35 -1.99 -3.37 -8.14
N LEU A 36 -3.24 -3.15 -7.74
CA LEU A 36 -3.75 -1.92 -7.13
C LEU A 36 -4.52 -2.28 -5.87
N TRP A 37 -4.94 -1.28 -5.09
CA TRP A 37 -5.83 -1.45 -3.93
C TRP A 37 -7.04 -2.34 -4.25
N SER A 38 -7.60 -2.22 -5.46
CA SER A 38 -8.82 -2.92 -5.90
C SER A 38 -8.63 -4.44 -6.00
N SER A 39 -7.39 -4.92 -6.02
CA SER A 39 -7.10 -6.36 -5.93
C SER A 39 -7.54 -6.96 -4.60
N TRP A 40 -7.81 -6.11 -3.60
CA TRP A 40 -8.26 -6.48 -2.27
C TRP A 40 -9.76 -6.35 -2.04
N ASN A 41 -10.55 -6.04 -3.06
CA ASN A 41 -11.99 -5.81 -2.94
C ASN A 41 -12.74 -6.87 -2.10
N TYR A 42 -12.47 -8.15 -2.36
CA TYR A 42 -13.08 -9.26 -1.64
C TYR A 42 -12.60 -9.34 -0.19
N GLN A 43 -11.30 -9.17 0.04
CA GLN A 43 -10.68 -9.21 1.37
C GLN A 43 -11.15 -8.04 2.22
N MET A 44 -11.20 -6.83 1.67
CA MET A 44 -11.73 -5.64 2.35
C MET A 44 -13.16 -5.88 2.83
N THR A 45 -14.02 -6.34 1.93
CA THR A 45 -15.43 -6.61 2.27
C THR A 45 -15.55 -7.72 3.31
N HIS A 46 -14.79 -8.80 3.17
CA HIS A 46 -14.82 -9.92 4.11
C HIS A 46 -14.34 -9.51 5.50
N LEU A 47 -13.17 -8.87 5.61
CA LEU A 47 -12.61 -8.43 6.87
C LEU A 47 -13.48 -7.37 7.54
N ALA A 48 -14.01 -6.40 6.79
CA ALA A 48 -14.91 -5.39 7.36
C ALA A 48 -16.20 -6.00 7.91
N LYS A 49 -16.77 -7.02 7.25
CA LYS A 49 -17.92 -7.78 7.78
C LYS A 49 -17.60 -8.52 9.09
N HIS A 50 -16.33 -8.81 9.34
CA HIS A 50 -15.85 -9.44 10.59
C HIS A 50 -15.30 -8.42 11.59
N GLY A 51 -15.64 -7.14 11.43
CA GLY A 51 -15.37 -6.10 12.41
C GLY A 51 -14.07 -5.32 12.22
N TYR A 52 -13.23 -5.67 11.24
CA TYR A 52 -11.95 -4.98 11.03
C TYR A 52 -12.12 -3.64 10.31
N ARG A 53 -11.21 -2.69 10.58
CA ARG A 53 -10.93 -1.56 9.70
C ARG A 53 -9.92 -2.00 8.68
N VAL A 54 -10.25 -1.91 7.40
CA VAL A 54 -9.36 -2.34 6.33
C VAL A 54 -8.96 -1.14 5.53
N VAL A 55 -7.65 -0.96 5.39
CA VAL A 55 -7.03 0.11 4.61
C VAL A 55 -6.17 -0.54 3.52
N ALA A 56 -6.40 -0.16 2.27
CA ALA A 56 -5.63 -0.60 1.12
C ALA A 56 -5.11 0.64 0.35
N PRO A 57 -3.83 1.01 0.52
CA PRO A 57 -3.22 2.08 -0.27
C PRO A 57 -2.86 1.60 -1.68
N ASP A 58 -2.86 2.52 -2.64
CA ASP A 58 -2.08 2.37 -3.87
C ASP A 58 -0.62 2.78 -3.57
N MET A 59 0.33 1.87 -3.78
CA MET A 59 1.75 2.09 -3.47
C MET A 59 2.38 3.15 -4.39
N ARG A 60 3.47 3.77 -3.93
CA ARG A 60 4.28 4.71 -4.71
C ARG A 60 4.52 4.19 -6.13
N GLY A 61 4.31 5.05 -7.13
CA GLY A 61 4.48 4.70 -8.54
C GLY A 61 3.28 4.00 -9.20
N TYR A 62 2.19 3.77 -8.49
CA TYR A 62 0.97 3.20 -9.05
C TYR A 62 -0.10 4.26 -9.31
N ARG A 63 -0.76 4.13 -10.46
CA ARG A 63 -1.74 5.09 -11.03
C ARG A 63 -1.13 6.48 -11.26
N ASP A 64 -1.97 7.49 -11.48
CA ASP A 64 -1.56 8.88 -11.71
C ASP A 64 -1.24 9.64 -10.40
N PHE A 65 -0.95 8.91 -9.31
CA PHE A 65 -0.58 9.50 -8.03
C PHE A 65 0.94 9.66 -7.94
N ASP A 66 1.40 10.53 -7.03
CA ASP A 66 2.79 10.98 -6.91
C ASP A 66 3.78 9.85 -7.22
N SER A 67 4.33 9.93 -8.43
CA SER A 67 5.26 8.97 -9.02
C SER A 67 6.56 9.72 -9.24
N PRO A 68 7.44 9.79 -8.22
CA PRO A 68 8.70 10.48 -8.35
C PRO A 68 9.44 10.01 -9.60
N PRO A 69 10.03 10.94 -10.39
CA PRO A 69 10.68 10.57 -11.65
C PRO A 69 12.01 9.83 -11.43
N ASP A 70 12.64 10.02 -10.27
CA ASP A 70 13.91 9.42 -9.93
C ASP A 70 13.75 7.97 -9.45
N LEU A 71 14.46 7.04 -10.09
CA LEU A 71 14.48 5.62 -9.73
C LEU A 71 14.98 5.38 -8.30
N ALA A 72 15.87 6.25 -7.78
CA ALA A 72 16.34 6.13 -6.41
C ALA A 72 15.24 6.41 -5.37
N SER A 73 14.10 6.97 -5.77
CA SER A 73 12.93 7.21 -4.92
C SER A 73 12.04 5.97 -4.70
N TYR A 74 12.41 4.79 -5.23
CA TYR A 74 11.63 3.54 -5.14
C TYR A 74 12.33 2.43 -4.36
N THR A 75 13.30 2.79 -3.51
CA THR A 75 13.92 1.81 -2.61
C THR A 75 12.92 1.28 -1.58
N THR A 76 13.21 0.12 -1.01
CA THR A 76 12.41 -0.45 0.09
C THR A 76 12.25 0.54 1.25
N LEU A 77 13.26 1.38 1.54
CA LEU A 77 13.20 2.39 2.58
C LEU A 77 12.16 3.48 2.29
N HIS A 78 12.04 3.92 1.04
CA HIS A 78 10.99 4.86 0.65
C HIS A 78 9.60 4.24 0.81
N LEU A 79 9.42 2.99 0.35
CA LEU A 79 8.15 2.27 0.49
C LEU A 79 7.76 2.08 1.96
N VAL A 80 8.72 1.73 2.83
CA VAL A 80 8.48 1.62 4.27
C VAL A 80 8.17 2.98 4.88
N GLY A 81 8.90 4.03 4.50
CA GLY A 81 8.65 5.41 4.97
C GLY A 81 7.26 5.91 4.60
N ASP A 82 6.79 5.60 3.39
CA ASP A 82 5.43 5.91 2.94
C ASP A 82 4.37 5.23 3.82
N LEU A 83 4.59 3.95 4.17
CA LEU A 83 3.67 3.18 5.01
C LEU A 83 3.69 3.66 6.47
N ILE A 84 4.85 4.00 7.02
CA ILE A 84 4.96 4.60 8.36
C ILE A 84 4.23 5.93 8.38
N GLY A 85 4.52 6.82 7.43
CA GLY A 85 3.84 8.12 7.35
C GLY A 85 2.33 7.96 7.16
N LEU A 86 1.88 6.93 6.45
CA LEU A 86 0.45 6.60 6.35
C LEU A 86 -0.13 6.20 7.71
N LEU A 87 0.53 5.31 8.46
CA LEU A 87 0.07 4.88 9.79
C LEU A 87 0.02 6.04 10.79
N ASP A 88 1.00 6.93 10.76
CA ASP A 88 1.04 8.13 11.59
C ASP A 88 -0.18 9.02 11.32
N GLN A 89 -0.53 9.22 10.04
CA GLN A 89 -1.72 9.99 9.65
C GLN A 89 -3.04 9.29 9.99
N LEU A 90 -3.03 7.95 10.09
CA LEU A 90 -4.20 7.18 10.52
C LEU A 90 -4.35 7.13 12.05
N GLY A 91 -3.32 7.54 12.80
CA GLY A 91 -3.29 7.53 14.27
C GLY A 91 -3.11 6.14 14.86
N GLU A 92 -2.42 5.24 14.17
CA GLU A 92 -2.39 3.81 14.49
C GLU A 92 -1.00 3.37 14.93
N GLU A 93 -0.83 3.01 16.20
CA GLU A 93 0.45 2.54 16.75
C GLU A 93 0.69 1.05 16.49
N LYS A 94 -0.39 0.27 16.30
CA LYS A 94 -0.34 -1.18 16.08
C LYS A 94 -1.30 -1.55 14.98
N VAL A 95 -0.83 -2.36 14.04
CA VAL A 95 -1.61 -2.81 12.89
C VAL A 95 -1.27 -4.25 12.56
N VAL A 96 -2.28 -5.00 12.13
CA VAL A 96 -2.06 -6.32 11.51
C VAL A 96 -1.80 -6.09 10.02
N HIS A 97 -0.58 -6.37 9.58
CA HIS A 97 -0.21 -6.26 8.17
C HIS A 97 -0.51 -7.56 7.44
N LEU A 98 -1.24 -7.46 6.32
CA LEU A 98 -1.31 -8.54 5.34
C LEU A 98 -0.56 -8.10 4.09
N LEU A 99 0.64 -8.66 3.96
CA LEU A 99 1.51 -8.46 2.81
C LEU A 99 1.28 -9.58 1.81
N TYR A 100 1.00 -9.23 0.56
CA TYR A 100 1.16 -10.17 -0.54
C TYR A 100 2.40 -9.80 -1.35
N TRP A 101 3.54 -10.27 -0.86
CA TRP A 101 4.82 -10.17 -1.52
C TRP A 101 5.07 -11.46 -2.33
N LYS A 102 4.88 -11.41 -3.66
CA LYS A 102 5.60 -12.32 -4.57
C LYS A 102 6.81 -11.56 -5.13
N ASN A 103 7.92 -11.56 -4.37
CA ASN A 103 9.33 -11.33 -4.77
C ASN A 103 9.65 -10.08 -5.62
N LEU A 104 10.56 -9.18 -5.22
CA LEU A 104 12.03 -9.28 -5.38
C LEU A 104 12.59 -10.03 -6.64
N PHE A 105 11.80 -10.37 -7.66
CA PHE A 105 12.26 -11.29 -8.71
C PHE A 105 12.77 -10.63 -10.00
N TYR A 106 12.56 -9.33 -10.23
CA TYR A 106 12.88 -8.72 -11.55
C TYR A 106 14.09 -7.77 -11.58
N HIS A 107 14.68 -7.38 -10.46
CA HIS A 107 15.78 -6.38 -10.47
C HIS A 107 17.13 -6.87 -9.94
N LEU A 108 17.25 -8.11 -9.46
CA LEU A 108 18.55 -8.70 -9.04
C LEU A 108 19.10 -9.77 -10.00
N LEU A 109 18.39 -10.13 -11.07
CA LEU A 109 18.86 -11.12 -12.06
C LEU A 109 19.22 -10.54 -13.44
N ARG A 110 19.39 -9.22 -13.57
CA ARG A 110 19.90 -8.63 -14.83
C ARG A 110 21.05 -7.63 -14.70
N SER A 111 21.57 -7.38 -13.50
CA SER A 111 22.84 -6.63 -13.33
C SER A 111 24.07 -7.52 -13.11
N SER A 112 23.96 -8.85 -13.22
CA SER A 112 25.12 -9.74 -13.13
C SER A 112 24.99 -10.96 -14.03
N SER A 113 25.05 -10.72 -15.34
CA SER A 113 25.75 -11.62 -16.28
C SER A 113 26.13 -10.83 -17.53
N THR A 114 27.06 -9.89 -17.34
CA THR A 114 28.06 -9.62 -18.36
C THR A 114 28.90 -10.87 -18.56
N ARG A 115 28.77 -11.48 -19.74
CA ARG A 115 29.93 -11.86 -20.56
C ARG A 115 29.76 -11.18 -21.89
#